data_AF-A0A970BUV8-F1
#
_entry.id   AF-A0A970BUV8-F1
#
_cell.length_a   1.000
_cell.length_b   1.000
_cell.length_c   1.000
_cell.angle_alpha   90.00
_cell.angle_beta   90.00
_cell.angle_gamma   90.00
#
_symmetry.space_group_name_H-M   'P 1'
#
loop_
_entity.id
_entity.type
_entity.pdbx_description
1 polymer ?
#
loop_
_entity_poly.entity_id
_entity_poly.type
_entity_poly.pdbx_seq_one_letter_code
_entity_poly.pdbx_strand_id
1 'polypeptide(L)' 'KDGELVEATWDEALDLVATKFAEIAQESGPDALAFLSSAKCTNEENYLVQKLGRAVIGTNNVDHCARL' A
#
# COMPACT_ATOMS: atom_id res chain seq x y z
N LYS A 1 4.49 -18.13 5.95
CA LYS A 1 3.85 -19.34 5.39
C LYS A 1 3.33 -20.15 6.57
N ASP A 2 2.08 -20.62 6.51
CA ASP A 2 1.44 -21.36 7.61
C ASP A 2 1.41 -20.60 8.96
N GLY A 3 1.18 -19.29 8.90
CA GLY A 3 1.14 -18.42 10.09
C GLY A 3 2.49 -17.89 10.57
N GLU A 4 3.61 -18.40 10.05
CA GLU A 4 4.95 -17.99 10.45
C GLU A 4 5.60 -17.01 9.45
N LEU A 5 6.43 -16.08 9.93
CA LEU A 5 7.24 -15.22 9.06
C LEU A 5 8.42 -16.00 8.49
N VAL A 6 8.62 -15.90 7.18
CA VAL A 6 9.69 -16.59 6.45
C VAL A 6 10.31 -15.63 5.45
N GLU A 7 11.58 -15.86 5.11
CA GLU A 7 12.24 -15.12 4.03
C GLU A 7 11.54 -15.38 2.69
N ALA A 8 11.53 -14.35 1.84
CA ALA A 8 10.91 -14.37 0.52
C ALA A 8 11.76 -13.56 -0.46
N THR A 9 11.66 -13.87 -1.75
CA THR A 9 12.22 -13.02 -2.79
C THR A 9 11.34 -11.78 -2.98
N TRP A 10 11.91 -10.74 -3.59
CA TRP A 10 11.15 -9.53 -3.93
C TRP A 10 9.96 -9.83 -4.85
N ASP A 11 10.16 -10.66 -5.87
CA ASP A 11 9.10 -11.01 -6.82
C ASP A 11 7.94 -11.73 -6.12
N GLU A 12 8.23 -12.72 -5.27
CA GLU A 12 7.20 -13.44 -4.51
C GLU A 12 6.39 -12.48 -3.60
N ALA A 13 7.08 -11.60 -2.89
CA ALA A 13 6.44 -10.68 -1.97
C ALA A 13 5.56 -9.64 -2.71
N LEU A 14 6.07 -9.06 -3.79
CA LEU A 14 5.37 -8.02 -4.54
C LEU A 14 4.17 -8.59 -5.31
N ASP A 15 4.30 -9.76 -5.94
CA ASP A 15 3.20 -10.41 -6.65
C ASP A 15 2.04 -10.77 -5.70
N LEU A 16 2.37 -11.27 -4.51
CA LEU A 16 1.37 -11.57 -3.49
C LEU A 16 0.61 -10.31 -3.04
N VAL A 17 1.34 -9.24 -2.71
CA VAL A 17 0.73 -7.98 -2.26
C VAL A 17 -0.14 -7.37 -3.37
N ALA A 18 0.36 -7.31 -4.61
CA ALA A 18 -0.38 -6.76 -5.74
C ALA A 18 -1.66 -7.55 -6.01
N THR A 19 -1.60 -8.88 -6.00
CA THR A 19 -2.76 -9.75 -6.19
C THR A 19 -3.80 -9.51 -5.10
N LYS A 20 -3.39 -9.50 -3.83
CA LYS A 20 -4.33 -9.29 -2.71
C LYS A 20 -4.94 -7.90 -2.69
N PHE A 21 -4.16 -6.87 -3.03
CA PHE A 21 -4.68 -5.51 -3.13
C PHE A 21 -5.72 -5.40 -4.25
N ALA A 22 -5.46 -6.01 -5.41
CA ALA A 22 -6.40 -6.03 -6.53
C ALA A 22 -7.69 -6.78 -6.19
N GLU A 23 -7.59 -7.96 -5.56
CA GLU A 23 -8.75 -8.74 -5.09
C GLU A 23 -9.61 -7.93 -4.12
N ILE A 24 -9.00 -7.33 -3.07
CA ILE A 24 -9.73 -6.53 -2.07
C ILE A 24 -10.39 -5.31 -2.73
N ALA A 25 -9.66 -4.60 -3.60
CA ALA A 25 -10.20 -3.43 -4.29
C ALA A 25 -11.36 -3.79 -5.23
N GLN A 26 -11.31 -4.97 -5.86
CA GLN A 26 -12.40 -5.46 -6.72
C GLN A 26 -13.63 -5.88 -5.92
N GLU A 27 -13.44 -6.56 -4.78
CA GLU A 27 -14.54 -7.08 -3.96
C GLU A 27 -15.21 -6.00 -3.11
N SER A 28 -14.43 -5.10 -2.53
CA SER A 28 -14.88 -4.13 -1.51
C SER A 28 -14.73 -2.67 -1.93
N GLY A 29 -14.25 -2.41 -3.14
CA GLY A 29 -13.95 -1.07 -3.64
C GLY A 29 -12.57 -0.56 -3.21
N PRO A 30 -12.04 0.48 -3.88
CA PRO A 30 -10.68 0.97 -3.63
C PRO A 30 -10.50 1.56 -2.23
N ASP A 31 -11.55 2.11 -1.62
CA ASP A 31 -11.52 2.66 -0.27
C ASP A 31 -11.43 1.61 0.85
N ALA A 32 -11.47 0.31 0.51
CA ALA A 32 -11.12 -0.75 1.45
C ALA A 32 -9.60 -0.82 1.75
N LEU A 33 -8.77 -0.11 0.98
CA LEU A 33 -7.34 -0.01 1.18
C LEU A 33 -6.95 1.35 1.77
N ALA A 34 -5.83 1.38 2.49
CA ALA A 34 -5.25 2.60 3.04
C ALA A 34 -3.72 2.57 2.96
N PHE A 35 -3.12 3.75 2.84
CA PHE A 35 -1.67 3.94 2.75
C PHE A 35 -1.19 4.90 3.84
N LEU A 36 -0.14 4.52 4.55
CA LEU A 36 0.44 5.33 5.62
C LEU A 36 1.86 5.73 5.22
N SER A 37 2.09 7.04 5.17
CA SER A 37 3.40 7.64 4.88
C SER A 37 4.03 8.26 6.13
N SER A 38 5.26 8.73 6.02
CA SER A 38 6.07 9.12 7.18
C SER A 38 6.86 10.40 6.95
N ALA A 39 6.95 11.21 8.00
CA ALA A 39 7.82 12.40 8.05
C ALA A 39 9.32 12.04 8.02
N LYS A 40 9.65 10.75 8.20
CA LYS A 40 11.01 10.23 8.08
C LYS A 40 11.37 9.83 6.64
N CYS A 41 10.39 9.77 5.75
CA CYS A 41 10.61 9.57 4.32
C CYS A 41 10.85 10.92 3.63
N THR A 42 11.45 10.86 2.45
CA THR A 42 11.64 12.01 1.57
C THR A 42 10.30 12.51 1.00
N ASN A 43 10.30 13.74 0.49
CA ASN A 43 9.12 14.30 -0.16
C ASN A 43 8.75 13.51 -1.43
N GLU A 44 9.75 13.00 -2.13
CA GLU A 44 9.62 12.18 -3.33
C GLU A 44 8.96 10.84 -3.01
N GLU A 45 9.37 10.15 -1.94
CA GLU A 45 8.75 8.91 -1.49
C GLU A 45 7.30 9.14 -1.05
N ASN A 46 7.05 10.21 -0.29
CA ASN A 46 5.70 10.58 0.11
C ASN A 46 4.84 10.92 -1.13
N TYR A 47 5.43 11.55 -2.15
CA TYR A 47 4.77 11.80 -3.43
C TYR A 47 4.43 10.49 -4.17
N LEU A 48 5.30 9.48 -4.13
CA LEU A 48 5.03 8.19 -4.75
C LEU A 48 3.92 7.43 -4.02
N VAL A 49 3.89 7.44 -2.68
CA VAL A 49 2.82 6.79 -1.89
C VAL A 49 1.46 7.40 -2.21
N GLN A 50 1.36 8.73 -2.24
CA GLN A 50 0.09 9.38 -2.61
C GLN A 50 -0.31 9.09 -4.06
N LYS A 51 0.65 8.98 -4.98
CA LYS A 51 0.37 8.67 -6.38
C LYS A 51 -0.14 7.23 -6.52
N LEU A 52 0.46 6.29 -5.80
CA LEU A 52 0.00 4.90 -5.73
C LEU A 52 -1.45 4.85 -5.20
N GLY A 53 -1.73 5.45 -4.04
CA GLY A 53 -3.07 5.45 -3.48
C GLY A 53 -4.11 6.12 -4.38
N ARG A 54 -3.85 7.35 -4.82
CA ARG A 54 -4.86 8.17 -5.52
C ARG A 54 -5.00 7.88 -7.00
N ALA A 55 -3.89 7.66 -7.71
CA ALA A 55 -3.92 7.54 -9.16
C ALA A 55 -3.92 6.08 -9.65
N VAL A 56 -3.31 5.17 -8.90
CA VAL A 56 -3.23 3.75 -9.30
C VAL A 56 -4.37 2.96 -8.66
N ILE A 57 -4.52 3.05 -7.34
CA ILE A 57 -5.57 2.32 -6.61
C ILE A 57 -6.92 3.04 -6.71
N GLY A 58 -6.92 4.38 -6.70
CA GLY A 58 -8.13 5.19 -6.80
C GLY A 58 -8.78 5.53 -5.46
N THR A 59 -8.04 5.44 -4.34
CA THR A 59 -8.50 5.83 -3.01
C THR A 59 -7.82 7.11 -2.52
N ASN A 60 -8.54 7.90 -1.74
CA ASN A 60 -7.98 9.04 -0.99
C ASN A 60 -7.55 8.68 0.43
N ASN A 61 -7.65 7.41 0.84
CA ASN A 61 -7.22 6.91 2.14
C ASN A 61 -5.69 6.85 2.23
N VAL A 62 -5.06 8.02 2.26
CA VAL A 62 -3.62 8.20 2.41
C VAL A 62 -3.37 9.14 3.58
N ASP A 63 -2.65 8.68 4.60
CA ASP A 63 -2.32 9.47 5.78
C ASP A 63 -0.81 9.64 5.98
N HIS A 64 -0.44 10.57 6.85
CA HIS A 64 0.94 10.94 7.16
C HIS A 64 1.09 11.21 8.66
N CYS A 65 2.19 10.77 9.27
CA CYS A 65 2.37 10.85 10.73
C CYS A 65 2.35 12.27 11.32
N ALA A 66 2.62 13.31 10.52
CA ALA A 66 2.49 14.71 10.94
C ALA A 66 1.03 15.20 11.13
N ARG A 67 0.04 14.33 10.92
CA ARG A 67 -1.38 14.61 11.22
C ARG A 67 -1.73 14.36 12.70
N LEU A 68 -0.85 13.66 13.44
CA LEU A 68 -0.91 13.48 14.89
C LEU A 68 -0.04 14.53 15.60
#